data_AF-A0AAU7F7W0-F1
#
_entry.id   AF-A0AAU7F7W0-F1
#
_cell.length_a   1.000
_cell.length_b   1.000
_cell.length_c   1.000
_cell.angle_alpha   90.00
_cell.angle_beta   90.00
_cell.angle_gamma   90.00
#
_symmetry.space_group_name_H-M   'P 1'
#
loop_
_entity.id
_entity.type
_entity.pdbx_description
1 polymer ?
#
loop_
_entity_poly.entity_id
_entity_poly.type
_entity_poly.pdbx_seq_one_letter_code
_entity_poly.pdbx_strand_id
1 'polypeptide(L)'
;MKIGLGMAMLLLAAAVSAEQYYQPDPAKLARLEAERCAKLQKEDSLITRRLGGGSNKSYDIEKMKARQKAVQGDYQRFCSKK
;
A
#
# COMPACT_ATOMS: atom_id res chain seq x y z
N MET A 1 49.88 -26.80 -23.02
CA MET A 1 49.02 -26.03 -22.09
C MET A 1 47.58 -26.16 -22.58
N LYS A 2 46.76 -26.99 -21.92
CA LYS A 2 45.35 -27.22 -22.25
C LYS A 2 44.53 -27.02 -20.97
N ILE A 3 44.32 -25.76 -20.60
CA ILE A 3 43.44 -25.37 -19.49
C ILE A 3 42.56 -24.27 -20.06
N GLY A 4 41.46 -24.65 -20.72
CA GLY A 4 40.68 -23.66 -21.46
C GLY A 4 39.25 -24.06 -21.81
N LEU A 5 38.72 -25.15 -21.22
CA LEU A 5 37.35 -25.58 -21.52
C LEU A 5 36.47 -25.85 -20.29
N GLY A 6 37.04 -25.88 -19.07
CA GLY A 6 36.27 -26.19 -17.85
C GLY A 6 35.56 -24.99 -17.21
N MET A 7 36.02 -23.77 -17.50
CA MET A 7 35.52 -22.56 -16.80
C MET A 7 34.25 -21.97 -17.42
N ALA A 8 33.88 -22.38 -18.64
CA ALA A 8 32.72 -21.83 -19.35
C ALA A 8 31.39 -22.48 -18.93
N MET A 9 31.42 -23.71 -18.40
CA MET A 9 30.20 -24.43 -17.97
C MET A 9 29.66 -23.99 -16.60
N LEU A 10 30.48 -23.34 -15.77
CA LEU A 10 30.05 -22.88 -14.44
C LEU A 10 29.19 -21.61 -14.49
N LEU A 11 29.16 -20.90 -15.62
CA LEU A 11 28.41 -19.63 -15.76
C LEU A 11 26.95 -19.82 -16.22
N LEU A 12 26.56 -20.98 -16.75
CA LEU A 12 25.16 -21.23 -17.15
C LEU A 12 24.26 -21.68 -15.99
N ALA A 13 24.83 -22.14 -14.87
CA ALA A 13 24.04 -22.59 -13.72
C ALA A 13 23.53 -21.44 -12.83
N ALA A 14 24.02 -20.21 -13.02
CA ALA A 14 23.60 -19.04 -12.24
C ALA A 14 22.35 -18.32 -12.78
N ALA A 15 21.85 -18.70 -13.96
CA ALA A 15 20.71 -18.05 -14.60
C ALA A 15 19.33 -18.59 -14.16
N VAL A 16 19.27 -19.73 -13.46
CA VAL A 16 17.99 -20.42 -13.13
C VAL A 16 17.36 -19.93 -11.82
N SER A 17 18.00 -18.99 -11.10
CA SER A 17 17.49 -18.48 -9.82
C SER A 17 16.88 -17.06 -9.91
N ALA A 18 16.57 -16.57 -11.11
CA ALA A 18 16.13 -15.18 -11.34
C ALA A 18 14.61 -15.00 -11.57
N GLU A 19 13.81 -16.07 -11.64
CA GLU A 19 12.42 -15.98 -12.16
C GLU A 19 11.31 -16.48 -11.24
N GLN A 20 11.46 -16.32 -9.92
CA GLN A 20 10.26 -16.11 -9.09
C GLN A 20 10.01 -14.61 -8.92
N TYR A 21 9.92 -13.95 -10.08
CA TYR A 21 9.40 -12.61 -10.20
C TYR A 21 7.98 -12.60 -9.61
N TYR A 22 7.71 -11.70 -8.67
CA TYR A 22 6.44 -11.59 -7.95
C TYR A 22 5.25 -11.74 -8.91
N GLN A 23 4.51 -12.84 -8.80
CA GLN A 23 3.27 -13.03 -9.53
C GLN A 23 2.17 -12.28 -8.75
N PRO A 24 1.50 -11.28 -9.36
CA PRO A 24 0.42 -10.57 -8.70
C PRO A 24 -0.74 -11.53 -8.46
N ASP A 25 -0.95 -11.96 -7.22
CA ASP A 25 -2.16 -12.67 -6.80
C ASP A 25 -3.35 -11.69 -6.83
N PRO A 26 -4.29 -11.84 -7.78
CA PRO A 26 -5.40 -10.91 -7.93
C PRO A 26 -6.35 -10.92 -6.73
N ALA A 27 -6.51 -12.07 -6.07
CA ALA A 27 -7.35 -12.19 -4.88
C ALA A 27 -6.74 -11.42 -3.71
N LYS A 28 -5.43 -11.50 -3.53
CA LYS A 28 -4.70 -10.71 -2.54
C LYS A 28 -4.82 -9.21 -2.82
N LEU A 29 -4.69 -8.79 -4.09
CA LEU A 29 -4.82 -7.38 -4.46
C LEU A 29 -6.23 -6.85 -4.18
N ALA A 30 -7.28 -7.59 -4.57
CA ALA A 30 -8.66 -7.21 -4.29
C ALA A 30 -8.96 -7.10 -2.78
N ARG A 31 -8.40 -8.01 -1.97
CA ARG A 31 -8.51 -7.94 -0.51
C ARG A 31 -7.82 -6.69 0.05
N LEU A 32 -6.60 -6.39 -0.40
CA LEU A 32 -5.85 -5.21 0.03
C LEU A 32 -6.57 -3.90 -0.35
N GLU A 33 -7.25 -3.86 -1.48
CA GLU A 33 -8.10 -2.73 -1.87
C GLU A 33 -9.33 -2.59 -0.97
N ALA A 34 -10.02 -3.69 -0.65
CA ALA A 34 -11.14 -3.68 0.28
C ALA A 34 -10.71 -3.21 1.68
N GLU A 35 -9.59 -3.74 2.19
CA GLU A 35 -9.02 -3.33 3.47
C GLU A 35 -8.65 -1.84 3.49
N ARG A 36 -8.09 -1.31 2.39
CA ARG A 36 -7.77 0.11 2.26
C ARG A 36 -9.03 0.96 2.43
N CYS A 37 -10.10 0.63 1.71
CA CYS A 37 -11.34 1.39 1.77
C CYS A 37 -11.99 1.33 3.15
N ALA A 38 -11.99 0.16 3.80
CA ALA A 38 -12.48 0.01 5.17
C ALA A 38 -11.68 0.87 6.17
N LYS A 39 -10.35 0.93 6.03
CA LYS A 39 -9.49 1.76 6.89
C LYS A 39 -9.75 3.24 6.70
N LEU A 40 -9.86 3.71 5.45
CA LEU A 40 -10.17 5.11 5.14
C LEU A 40 -11.52 5.54 5.71
N GLN A 41 -12.56 4.72 5.52
CA GLN A 41 -13.89 5.01 6.07
C GLN A 41 -13.89 5.03 7.60
N LYS A 42 -13.22 4.06 8.23
CA LYS A 42 -13.07 4.03 9.69
C LYS A 42 -12.35 5.28 10.20
N GLU A 43 -11.29 5.70 9.53
CA GLU A 43 -10.53 6.89 9.91
C GLU A 43 -11.37 8.17 9.82
N ASP A 44 -12.10 8.40 8.71
CA ASP A 44 -12.99 9.55 8.58
C ASP A 44 -14.06 9.58 9.68
N SER A 45 -14.65 8.42 10.02
CA SER A 45 -15.62 8.32 11.12
C SER A 45 -15.02 8.66 12.50
N LEU A 46 -13.75 8.30 12.73
CA LEU A 46 -13.05 8.60 13.98
C LEU A 46 -12.75 10.09 14.07
N ILE A 47 -12.30 10.70 12.99
CA ILE A 47 -12.02 12.14 12.94
C ILE A 47 -13.32 12.93 13.14
N THR A 48 -14.40 12.57 12.45
CA THR A 48 -15.72 13.20 12.62
C THR A 48 -16.19 13.17 14.07
N ARG A 49 -16.08 12.00 14.72
CA ARG A 49 -16.45 11.84 16.13
C ARG A 49 -15.60 12.72 17.05
N ARG A 50 -14.28 12.77 16.81
CA ARG A 50 -13.37 13.60 17.61
C ARG A 50 -13.70 15.08 17.45
N LEU A 51 -13.92 15.54 16.22
CA LEU A 51 -14.30 16.93 15.94
C LEU A 51 -15.61 17.33 16.62
N GLY A 52 -16.59 16.42 16.72
CA GLY A 52 -17.85 16.65 17.42
C GLY A 52 -17.77 16.62 18.96
N GLY A 53 -16.65 16.18 19.55
CA GLY A 53 -16.52 15.94 21.00
C GLY A 53 -16.26 17.17 21.88
N GLY A 54 -16.14 18.38 21.32
CA GLY A 54 -16.13 19.64 22.08
C GLY A 54 -14.88 19.99 22.92
N SER A 55 -13.97 19.05 23.18
CA SER A 55 -12.81 19.24 24.08
C SER A 55 -11.45 19.41 23.39
N ASN A 56 -11.41 19.61 22.07
CA ASN A 56 -10.16 19.71 21.32
C ASN A 56 -9.60 21.13 21.32
N LYS A 57 -8.27 21.26 21.31
CA LYS A 57 -7.61 22.54 21.07
C LYS A 57 -7.76 22.95 19.61
N SER A 58 -7.72 24.25 19.32
CA SER A 58 -7.84 24.76 17.95
C SER A 58 -6.81 24.17 16.99
N TYR A 59 -5.56 23.99 17.44
CA TYR A 59 -4.51 23.38 16.61
C TYR A 59 -4.81 21.91 16.28
N ASP A 60 -5.41 21.15 17.21
CA ASP A 60 -5.81 19.75 16.98
C ASP A 60 -6.97 19.70 15.98
N ILE A 61 -7.92 20.62 16.08
CA ILE A 61 -9.05 20.74 15.15
C ILE A 61 -8.55 20.97 13.72
N GLU A 62 -7.64 21.92 13.52
CA GLU A 62 -7.12 22.21 12.17
C GLU A 62 -6.31 21.05 11.60
N LYS A 63 -5.49 20.37 12.42
CA LYS A 63 -4.80 19.13 12.01
C LYS A 63 -5.79 18.03 11.64
N MET A 64 -6.84 17.84 12.42
CA MET A 64 -7.87 16.84 12.15
C MET A 64 -8.65 17.16 10.88
N LYS A 65 -9.05 18.41 10.63
CA LYS A 65 -9.70 18.81 9.37
C LYS A 65 -8.80 18.59 8.16
N ALA A 66 -7.52 18.95 8.25
CA ALA A 66 -6.56 18.72 7.17
C ALA A 66 -6.41 17.22 6.88
N ARG A 67 -6.32 16.39 7.92
CA ARG A 67 -6.28 14.93 7.78
C ARG A 67 -7.58 14.39 7.19
N GLN A 68 -8.73 14.88 7.64
CA GLN A 68 -10.04 14.47 7.13
C GLN A 68 -10.15 14.72 5.62
N LYS A 69 -9.73 15.91 5.16
CA LYS A 69 -9.72 16.25 3.73
C LYS A 69 -8.84 15.29 2.93
N ALA A 70 -7.67 14.92 3.45
CA ALA A 70 -6.79 13.94 2.80
C ALA A 70 -7.43 12.55 2.71
N VAL A 71 -8.00 12.05 3.82
CA VAL A 71 -8.69 10.75 3.88
C VAL A 71 -9.86 10.70 2.90
N GLN A 72 -10.67 11.76 2.84
CA GLN A 72 -11.79 11.86 1.89
C GLN A 72 -11.31 11.89 0.44
N GLY A 73 -10.22 12.60 0.15
CA GLY A 73 -9.60 12.61 -1.18
C GLY A 73 -9.09 11.23 -1.61
N ASP A 74 -8.40 10.52 -0.72
CA ASP A 74 -7.93 9.15 -0.97
C ASP A 74 -9.10 8.18 -1.16
N TYR A 75 -10.16 8.32 -0.36
CA TYR A 75 -11.36 7.51 -0.51
C TYR A 75 -12.02 7.76 -1.87
N GLN A 76 -12.17 9.02 -2.29
CA GLN A 76 -12.69 9.34 -3.62
C GLN A 76 -11.81 8.75 -4.72
N ARG A 77 -10.49 8.87 -4.61
CA ARG A 77 -9.56 8.37 -5.63
C ARG A 77 -9.58 6.84 -5.77
N PHE A 78 -9.62 6.11 -4.66
CA PHE A 78 -9.36 4.67 -4.66
C PHE A 78 -10.60 3.81 -4.36
N CYS A 79 -11.68 4.37 -3.83
CA CYS A 79 -12.84 3.62 -3.34
C CYS A 79 -14.18 4.03 -3.96
N SER A 80 -14.28 5.21 -4.61
CA SER A 80 -15.56 5.70 -5.15
C SER A 80 -15.95 5.13 -6.52
N LYS A 81 -15.01 4.52 -7.26
CA LYS A 81 -15.23 3.99 -8.62
C LYS A 81 -15.43 2.47 -8.67
N LYS A 82 -16.18 1.90 -7.72
CA LYS A 82 -16.57 0.48 -7.80
C LYS A 82 -17.93 0.34 -8.44
#